data_AF-A0A3R8LX27-F1
#
_entry.id   AF-A0A3R8LX27-F1
#
_cell.length_a   1.000
_cell.length_b   1.000
_cell.length_c   1.000
_cell.angle_alpha   90.00
_cell.angle_beta   90.00
_cell.angle_gamma   90.00
#
_symmetry.space_group_name_H-M   'P 1'
#
loop_
_entity.id
_entity.type
_entity.pdbx_description
1 polymer ?
#
loop_
_entity_poly.entity_id
_entity_poly.type
_entity_poly.pdbx_seq_one_letter_code
_entity_poly.pdbx_strand_id
1 'polypeptide(L)'
;AENGLLFKSGQAIETLQGVNTIVFDKTGTITEGKPQVTDIHLLSTKNREQVLQLAASSEQFSEHPLAQALLQAAQTEKIDLLPASNFQALSGRGLSVTIAEQTIYLGNERLMREQGIDVSKGRVVAETFAHQAKTPVFLASQQELLAVIAIADKVKETSRQAVQVLQT
;
A
#
# COMPACT_ATOMS: atom_id res chain seq x y z
N ALA A 1 -11.57 -0.62 33.51
CA ALA A 1 -10.65 -0.22 32.42
C ALA A 1 -11.03 1.20 32.00
N GLU A 2 -10.53 2.20 32.70
CA GLU A 2 -10.99 3.60 32.55
C GLU A 2 -10.13 4.41 31.57
N ASN A 3 -8.90 3.95 31.29
CA ASN A 3 -7.95 4.61 30.39
C ASN A 3 -7.76 3.87 29.04
N GLY A 4 -8.67 2.94 28.69
CA GLY A 4 -8.54 2.15 27.45
C GLY A 4 -7.40 1.12 27.43
N LEU A 5 -6.75 0.86 28.57
CA LEU A 5 -5.69 -0.14 28.73
C LEU A 5 -6.25 -1.46 29.25
N LEU A 6 -5.94 -2.57 28.57
CA LEU A 6 -6.32 -3.92 28.96
C LEU A 6 -5.07 -4.77 29.18
N PHE A 7 -4.79 -5.10 30.44
CA PHE A 7 -3.74 -6.05 30.80
C PHE A 7 -4.32 -7.47 30.82
N LYS A 8 -3.68 -8.40 30.09
CA LYS A 8 -4.11 -9.81 30.03
C LYS A 8 -3.64 -10.63 31.23
N SER A 9 -2.65 -10.16 31.98
CA SER A 9 -2.14 -10.81 33.20
C SER A 9 -1.38 -9.82 34.09
N GLY A 10 -1.25 -10.11 35.39
CA GLY A 10 -0.42 -9.32 36.31
C GLY A 10 1.08 -9.36 35.96
N GLN A 11 1.56 -10.49 35.42
CA GLN A 11 2.95 -10.65 34.99
C GLN A 11 3.34 -9.69 33.84
N ALA A 12 2.38 -9.29 33.02
CA ALA A 12 2.62 -8.28 31.99
C ALA A 12 3.00 -6.91 32.59
N ILE A 13 2.45 -6.56 33.75
CA ILE A 13 2.73 -5.29 34.44
C ILE A 13 4.15 -5.31 35.02
N GLU A 14 4.53 -6.41 35.67
CA GLU A 14 5.88 -6.58 36.22
C GLU A 14 6.94 -6.56 35.12
N THR A 15 6.67 -7.23 34.00
CA THR A 15 7.60 -7.28 32.85
C THR A 15 7.80 -5.89 32.22
N LEU A 16 6.73 -5.09 32.13
CA LEU A 16 6.78 -3.74 31.56
C LEU A 16 7.77 -2.82 32.28
N GLN A 17 7.99 -2.99 33.59
CA GLN A 17 8.95 -2.19 34.36
C GLN A 17 10.39 -2.33 33.82
N GLY A 18 10.75 -3.51 33.30
CA GLY A 18 12.11 -3.79 32.82
C GLY A 18 12.33 -3.47 31.33
N VAL A 19 11.32 -3.00 30.61
CA VAL A 19 11.42 -2.74 29.17
C VAL A 19 12.26 -1.50 28.91
N ASN A 20 13.30 -1.64 28.08
CA ASN A 20 14.17 -0.54 27.63
C ASN A 20 14.14 -0.33 26.11
N THR A 21 13.50 -1.23 25.37
CA THR A 21 13.42 -1.20 23.91
C THR A 21 11.98 -1.46 23.50
N ILE A 22 11.43 -0.57 22.67
CA ILE A 22 10.07 -0.70 22.14
C ILE A 22 10.17 -0.70 20.62
N VAL A 23 9.66 -1.77 20.00
CA VAL A 23 9.57 -1.90 18.53
C VAL A 23 8.10 -1.76 18.17
N PHE A 24 7.80 -0.80 17.31
CA PHE A 24 6.44 -0.57 16.82
C PHE A 24 6.25 -1.20 15.45
N ASP A 25 5.13 -1.90 15.28
CA ASP A 25 4.59 -2.10 13.95
C ASP A 25 4.09 -0.76 13.38
N LYS A 26 4.14 -0.56 12.06
CA LYS A 26 3.77 0.73 11.47
C LYS A 26 2.26 0.84 11.29
N THR A 27 1.68 -0.11 10.57
CA THR A 27 0.32 -0.05 10.05
C THR A 27 -0.68 -0.21 11.19
N GLY A 28 -1.58 0.75 11.38
CA GLY A 28 -2.60 0.71 12.44
C GLY A 28 -2.10 0.97 13.87
N THR A 29 -0.79 0.90 14.13
CA THR A 29 -0.19 1.24 15.43
C THR A 29 0.24 2.71 15.46
N ILE A 30 1.24 3.09 14.65
CA ILE A 30 1.70 4.49 14.48
C ILE A 30 0.84 5.27 13.48
N THR A 31 0.20 4.55 12.56
CA THR A 31 -0.67 5.11 11.52
C THR A 31 -2.13 4.79 11.78
N GLU A 32 -3.05 5.49 11.14
CA GLU A 32 -4.50 5.33 11.35
C GLU A 32 -5.02 3.95 10.92
N GLY A 33 -4.23 3.16 10.19
CA GLY A 33 -4.62 1.86 9.66
C GLY A 33 -5.53 2.01 8.44
N LYS A 34 -5.52 3.19 7.80
CA LYS A 34 -6.41 3.57 6.70
C LYS A 34 -5.55 4.07 5.53
N PRO A 35 -4.85 3.17 4.84
CA PRO A 35 -4.04 3.54 3.69
C PRO A 35 -4.91 4.18 2.60
N GLN A 36 -4.37 5.21 1.95
CA GLN A 36 -5.03 5.96 0.89
C GLN A 36 -4.08 6.14 -0.29
N VAL A 37 -4.64 6.15 -1.50
CA VAL A 37 -3.91 6.58 -2.69
C VAL A 37 -3.65 8.08 -2.56
N THR A 38 -2.37 8.45 -2.54
CA THR A 38 -1.93 9.84 -2.38
C THR A 38 -1.48 10.44 -3.70
N ASP A 39 -0.82 9.66 -4.54
CA ASP A 39 -0.28 10.14 -5.81
C ASP A 39 -0.38 9.04 -6.87
N ILE A 40 -0.54 9.44 -8.13
CA ILE A 40 -0.46 8.58 -9.30
C ILE A 40 0.44 9.29 -10.30
N HIS A 41 1.59 8.69 -10.60
CA HIS A 41 2.49 9.18 -11.63
C HIS A 41 2.32 8.35 -12.90
N LEU A 42 1.86 8.99 -13.97
CA LEU A 42 1.59 8.38 -15.26
C LEU A 42 2.88 8.24 -16.08
N LEU A 43 3.11 7.04 -16.63
CA LEU A 43 4.29 6.73 -17.46
C LEU A 43 3.91 6.30 -18.89
N SER A 44 2.62 6.10 -19.14
CA SER A 44 2.02 5.79 -20.44
C SER A 44 1.11 6.93 -20.91
N THR A 45 0.47 6.76 -22.05
CA THR A 45 -0.54 7.69 -22.57
C THR A 45 -1.90 7.59 -21.86
N LYS A 46 -2.07 6.60 -20.97
CA LYS A 46 -3.29 6.46 -20.17
C LYS A 46 -3.44 7.62 -19.19
N ASN A 47 -4.67 8.06 -18.99
CA ASN A 47 -4.98 9.09 -18.01
C ASN A 47 -5.07 8.48 -16.59
N ARG A 48 -5.22 9.38 -15.60
CA ARG A 48 -5.30 9.01 -14.18
C ARG A 48 -6.48 8.07 -13.88
N GLU A 49 -7.64 8.34 -14.45
CA GLU A 49 -8.86 7.56 -14.24
C GLU A 49 -8.67 6.12 -14.73
N GLN A 50 -8.12 5.94 -15.94
CA GLN A 50 -7.84 4.63 -16.53
C GLN A 50 -6.82 3.84 -15.71
N VAL A 51 -5.78 4.49 -15.19
CA VAL A 51 -4.79 3.85 -14.32
C VAL A 51 -5.41 3.41 -13.01
N LEU A 52 -6.20 4.27 -12.37
CA LEU A 52 -6.88 3.93 -11.12
C LEU A 52 -7.92 2.82 -11.33
N GLN A 53 -8.67 2.86 -12.43
CA GLN A 53 -9.61 1.82 -12.82
C GLN A 53 -8.92 0.45 -12.94
N LEU A 54 -7.80 0.38 -13.67
CA LEU A 54 -7.04 -0.86 -13.83
C LEU A 54 -6.49 -1.36 -12.49
N ALA A 55 -5.89 -0.48 -11.69
CA ALA A 55 -5.31 -0.84 -10.40
C ALA A 55 -6.38 -1.35 -9.41
N ALA A 56 -7.50 -0.64 -9.27
CA ALA A 56 -8.60 -1.04 -8.39
C ALA A 56 -9.26 -2.34 -8.86
N SER A 57 -9.49 -2.49 -10.17
CA SER A 57 -10.07 -3.72 -10.73
C SER A 57 -9.17 -4.94 -10.52
N SER A 58 -7.85 -4.72 -10.46
CA SER A 58 -6.88 -5.79 -10.21
C SER A 58 -6.86 -6.27 -8.76
N GLU A 59 -7.27 -5.42 -7.83
CA GLU A 59 -7.24 -5.67 -6.38
C GLU A 59 -8.59 -6.14 -5.82
N GLN A 60 -9.63 -6.30 -6.66
CA GLN A 60 -10.98 -6.68 -6.21
C GLN A 60 -11.06 -8.04 -5.47
N PHE A 61 -10.06 -8.91 -5.63
CA PHE A 61 -9.98 -10.23 -5.00
C PHE A 61 -8.97 -10.30 -3.85
N SER A 62 -8.37 -9.17 -3.48
CA SER A 62 -7.27 -9.07 -2.51
C SER A 62 -7.78 -8.50 -1.19
N GLU A 63 -7.43 -9.13 -0.07
CA GLU A 63 -7.73 -8.65 1.27
C GLU A 63 -6.65 -7.72 1.84
N HIS A 64 -5.62 -7.41 1.05
CA HIS A 64 -4.49 -6.62 1.52
C HIS A 64 -4.91 -5.16 1.81
N PRO A 65 -4.41 -4.50 2.86
CA PRO A 65 -4.77 -3.10 3.15
C PRO A 65 -4.54 -2.13 1.97
N LEU A 66 -3.53 -2.38 1.14
CA LEU A 66 -3.27 -1.59 -0.07
C LEU A 66 -4.38 -1.75 -1.14
N ALA A 67 -4.99 -2.93 -1.24
CA ALA A 67 -6.13 -3.21 -2.11
C ALA A 67 -7.30 -2.29 -1.77
N GLN A 68 -7.60 -2.19 -0.46
CA GLN A 68 -8.67 -1.35 0.06
C GLN A 68 -8.44 0.14 -0.28
N ALA A 69 -7.20 0.62 -0.23
CA ALA A 69 -6.88 1.99 -0.62
C ALA A 69 -7.24 2.29 -2.08
N LEU A 70 -6.92 1.37 -3.00
CA LEU A 70 -7.20 1.50 -4.43
C LEU A 70 -8.71 1.39 -4.73
N LEU A 71 -9.39 0.42 -4.12
CA LEU A 71 -10.84 0.24 -4.25
C LEU A 71 -11.61 1.45 -3.71
N GLN A 72 -11.20 1.97 -2.55
CA GLN A 72 -11.81 3.16 -1.96
C GLN A 72 -11.56 4.42 -2.80
N ALA A 73 -10.37 4.57 -3.38
CA ALA A 73 -10.08 5.68 -4.29
C ALA A 73 -10.97 5.62 -5.54
N ALA A 74 -11.11 4.45 -6.18
CA ALA A 74 -12.01 4.27 -7.32
C ALA A 74 -13.48 4.55 -6.94
N GLN A 75 -13.94 4.06 -5.78
CA GLN A 75 -15.29 4.32 -5.27
C GLN A 75 -15.55 5.81 -5.03
N THR A 76 -14.60 6.51 -4.41
CA THR A 76 -14.69 7.96 -4.11
C THR A 76 -14.80 8.78 -5.39
N GLU A 77 -14.07 8.37 -6.42
CA GLU A 77 -14.06 9.01 -7.73
C GLU A 77 -15.16 8.52 -8.67
N LYS A 78 -16.01 7.59 -8.21
CA LYS A 78 -17.11 6.99 -8.98
C LYS A 78 -16.63 6.30 -10.27
N ILE A 79 -15.49 5.63 -10.18
CA ILE A 79 -14.91 4.85 -11.27
C ILE A 79 -15.43 3.42 -11.16
N ASP A 80 -16.11 2.95 -12.21
CA ASP A 80 -16.59 1.58 -12.29
C ASP A 80 -15.44 0.58 -12.48
N LEU A 81 -15.50 -0.53 -11.76
CA LEU A 81 -14.51 -1.60 -11.89
C LEU A 81 -14.75 -2.41 -13.17
N LEU A 82 -13.66 -2.87 -13.77
CA LEU A 82 -13.67 -3.74 -14.92
C LEU A 82 -13.78 -5.21 -14.48
N PRO A 83 -14.46 -6.07 -15.25
CA PRO A 83 -14.42 -7.50 -15.03
C PRO A 83 -12.96 -7.99 -15.10
N ALA A 84 -12.55 -8.74 -14.07
CA ALA A 84 -11.23 -9.31 -14.02
C ALA A 84 -11.30 -10.82 -13.72
N SER A 85 -10.34 -11.56 -14.25
CA SER A 85 -10.24 -13.02 -14.11
C SER A 85 -8.79 -13.45 -13.94
N ASN A 86 -8.55 -14.74 -13.66
CA ASN A 86 -7.21 -15.30 -13.50
C ASN A 86 -6.35 -14.55 -12.46
N PHE A 87 -6.97 -14.15 -11.35
CA PHE A 87 -6.25 -13.50 -10.25
C PHE A 87 -5.19 -14.46 -9.67
N GLN A 88 -3.98 -13.95 -9.52
CA GLN A 88 -2.89 -14.66 -8.89
C GLN A 88 -2.15 -13.73 -7.92
N ALA A 89 -2.17 -14.09 -6.64
CA ALA A 89 -1.33 -13.45 -5.63
C ALA A 89 0.12 -13.97 -5.74
N LEU A 90 1.07 -13.05 -5.83
CA LEU A 90 2.50 -13.32 -5.93
C LEU A 90 3.17 -12.86 -4.63
N SER A 91 3.27 -13.77 -3.66
CA SER A 91 3.77 -13.46 -2.30
C SER A 91 5.08 -12.68 -2.32
N GLY A 92 5.11 -11.56 -1.59
CA GLY A 92 6.26 -10.65 -1.50
C GLY A 92 6.55 -9.82 -2.75
N ARG A 93 5.70 -9.90 -3.78
CA ARG A 93 5.89 -9.23 -5.08
C ARG A 93 4.69 -8.37 -5.48
N GLY A 94 3.48 -8.89 -5.35
CA GLY A 94 2.25 -8.21 -5.77
C GLY A 94 1.23 -9.20 -6.29
N LEU A 95 0.61 -8.89 -7.42
CA LEU A 95 -0.40 -9.72 -8.08
C LEU A 95 -0.33 -9.61 -9.60
N SER A 96 -0.99 -10.56 -10.26
CA SER A 96 -1.37 -10.46 -11.66
C SER A 96 -2.84 -10.81 -11.85
N VAL A 97 -3.47 -10.19 -12.84
CA VAL A 97 -4.86 -10.45 -13.19
C VAL A 97 -5.05 -10.28 -14.70
N THR A 98 -6.12 -10.83 -15.27
CA THR A 98 -6.55 -10.56 -16.64
C THR A 98 -7.72 -9.58 -16.64
N ILE A 99 -7.60 -8.46 -17.34
CA ILE A 99 -8.66 -7.46 -17.56
C ILE A 99 -8.72 -7.16 -19.06
N ALA A 100 -9.91 -7.27 -19.67
CA ALA A 100 -10.10 -7.04 -21.11
C ALA A 100 -9.05 -7.79 -21.98
N GLU A 101 -8.82 -9.08 -21.67
CA GLU A 101 -7.85 -9.96 -22.35
C GLU A 101 -6.37 -9.55 -22.18
N GLN A 102 -6.07 -8.54 -21.37
CA GLN A 102 -4.71 -8.11 -21.06
C GLN A 102 -4.29 -8.56 -19.67
N THR A 103 -3.08 -9.09 -19.55
CA THR A 103 -2.46 -9.36 -18.26
C THR A 103 -1.97 -8.06 -17.65
N ILE A 104 -2.53 -7.72 -16.49
CA ILE A 104 -2.15 -6.59 -15.67
C ILE A 104 -1.30 -7.10 -14.52
N TYR A 105 -0.20 -6.40 -14.26
CA TYR A 105 0.68 -6.63 -13.11
C TYR A 105 0.60 -5.44 -12.18
N LEU A 106 0.43 -5.70 -10.89
CA LEU A 106 0.43 -4.68 -9.85
C LEU A 106 1.32 -5.15 -8.71
N GLY A 107 2.38 -4.41 -8.40
CA GLY A 107 3.34 -4.86 -7.38
C GLY A 107 4.60 -4.03 -7.27
N ASN A 108 5.65 -4.62 -6.72
CA ASN A 108 6.94 -3.98 -6.55
C ASN A 108 7.84 -4.10 -7.80
N GLU A 109 9.00 -3.44 -7.74
CA GLU A 109 9.98 -3.43 -8.84
C GLU A 109 10.43 -4.84 -9.24
N ARG A 110 10.55 -5.76 -8.27
CA ARG A 110 10.96 -7.14 -8.52
C ARG A 110 9.99 -7.85 -9.44
N LEU A 111 8.68 -7.70 -9.21
CA LEU A 111 7.65 -8.27 -10.10
C LEU A 111 7.84 -7.76 -11.54
N MET A 112 8.00 -6.45 -11.70
CA MET A 112 8.12 -5.83 -13.02
C MET A 112 9.35 -6.37 -13.79
N ARG A 113 10.50 -6.47 -13.10
CA ARG A 113 11.73 -7.01 -13.70
C ARG A 113 11.60 -8.48 -14.09
N GLU A 114 10.94 -9.29 -13.26
CA GLU A 114 10.69 -10.71 -13.56
C GLU A 114 9.78 -10.90 -14.79
N GLN A 115 8.91 -9.93 -15.10
CA GLN A 115 8.09 -9.92 -16.32
C GLN A 115 8.78 -9.24 -17.52
N GLY A 116 10.04 -8.79 -17.38
CA GLY A 116 10.78 -8.13 -18.46
C GLY A 116 10.34 -6.69 -18.75
N ILE A 117 9.68 -6.03 -17.80
CA ILE A 117 9.16 -4.66 -17.94
C ILE A 117 10.25 -3.66 -17.57
N ASP A 118 10.48 -2.66 -18.42
CA ASP A 118 11.43 -1.59 -18.13
C ASP A 118 10.89 -0.65 -17.04
N VAL A 119 11.58 -0.63 -15.90
CA VAL A 119 11.24 0.18 -14.72
C VAL A 119 12.08 1.45 -14.59
N SER A 120 12.98 1.74 -15.53
CA SER A 120 14.00 2.80 -15.37
C SER A 120 13.38 4.16 -15.05
N LYS A 121 12.30 4.54 -15.75
CA LYS A 121 11.56 5.80 -15.49
C LYS A 121 10.77 5.75 -14.18
N GLY A 122 10.12 4.62 -13.89
CA GLY A 122 9.31 4.45 -12.69
C GLY A 122 10.13 4.36 -11.41
N ARG A 123 11.37 3.86 -11.47
CA ARG A 123 12.23 3.70 -10.30
C ARG A 123 12.55 5.04 -9.64
N VAL A 124 12.90 6.07 -10.41
CA VAL A 124 13.19 7.42 -9.88
C VAL A 124 11.98 7.99 -9.13
N VAL A 125 10.78 7.77 -9.69
CA VAL A 125 9.52 8.21 -9.09
C VAL A 125 9.22 7.41 -7.81
N ALA A 126 9.39 6.10 -7.86
CA ALA A 126 9.18 5.22 -6.70
C ALA A 126 10.13 5.57 -5.55
N GLU A 127 11.40 5.85 -5.83
CA GLU A 127 12.39 6.32 -4.85
C GLU A 127 11.93 7.64 -4.21
N THR A 128 11.44 8.59 -5.02
CA THR A 128 10.90 9.86 -4.53
C THR A 128 9.71 9.66 -3.59
N PHE A 129 8.77 8.78 -3.93
CA PHE A 129 7.64 8.45 -3.06
C PHE A 129 8.07 7.74 -1.77
N ALA A 130 9.03 6.82 -1.86
CA ALA A 130 9.58 6.12 -0.70
C ALA A 130 10.26 7.10 0.28
N HIS A 131 11.00 8.09 -0.22
CA HIS A 131 11.59 9.16 0.60
C HIS A 131 10.54 10.02 1.31
N GLN A 132 9.32 10.09 0.78
CA GLN A 132 8.18 10.78 1.39
C GLN A 132 7.38 9.87 2.35
N ALA A 133 7.94 8.72 2.74
CA ALA A 133 7.28 7.71 3.57
C ALA A 133 5.99 7.13 2.96
N LYS A 134 5.88 7.15 1.63
CA LYS A 134 4.79 6.51 0.88
C LYS A 134 5.24 5.16 0.37
N THR A 135 4.31 4.23 0.19
CA THR A 135 4.55 2.91 -0.39
C THR A 135 4.31 2.99 -1.91
N PRO A 136 5.35 2.92 -2.76
CA PRO A 136 5.17 2.89 -4.21
C PRO A 136 4.72 1.50 -4.69
N VAL A 137 3.76 1.48 -5.60
CA VAL A 137 3.26 0.30 -6.29
C VAL A 137 3.29 0.56 -7.79
N PHE A 138 3.92 -0.33 -8.54
CA PHE A 138 4.02 -0.25 -9.99
C PHE A 138 2.79 -0.93 -10.61
N LEU A 139 2.20 -0.28 -11.61
CA LEU A 139 1.14 -0.84 -12.45
C LEU A 139 1.67 -0.99 -13.87
N ALA A 140 1.49 -2.17 -14.46
CA ALA A 140 1.87 -2.44 -15.83
C ALA A 140 0.83 -3.29 -16.56
N SER A 141 0.77 -3.15 -17.90
CA SER A 141 0.01 -4.03 -18.78
C SER A 141 0.95 -4.66 -19.79
N GLN A 142 0.96 -5.99 -19.86
CA GLN A 142 1.85 -6.76 -20.72
C GLN A 142 3.34 -6.36 -20.51
N GLN A 143 3.94 -5.64 -21.46
CA GLN A 143 5.33 -5.17 -21.42
C GLN A 143 5.49 -3.66 -21.16
N GLU A 144 4.38 -2.93 -20.96
CA GLU A 144 4.39 -1.48 -20.76
C GLU A 144 4.14 -1.12 -19.29
N LEU A 145 5.06 -0.36 -18.69
CA LEU A 145 4.85 0.25 -17.39
C LEU A 145 3.90 1.44 -17.51
N LEU A 146 2.72 1.33 -16.88
CA LEU A 146 1.66 2.32 -17.00
C LEU A 146 1.80 3.47 -16.02
N ALA A 147 2.14 3.15 -14.77
CA ALA A 147 2.18 4.12 -13.69
C ALA A 147 2.96 3.63 -12.45
N VAL A 148 3.30 4.58 -11.58
CA VAL A 148 3.68 4.33 -10.18
C VAL A 148 2.65 5.01 -9.28
N ILE A 149 2.02 4.25 -8.40
CA ILE A 149 0.99 4.68 -7.47
C ILE A 149 1.57 4.74 -6.07
N ALA A 150 1.40 5.86 -5.38
CA ALA A 150 1.85 6.04 -4.01
C ALA A 150 0.69 5.83 -3.03
N ILE A 151 0.84 4.88 -2.12
CA ILE A 151 -0.14 4.62 -1.06
C ILE A 151 0.50 4.98 0.28
N ALA A 152 -0.16 5.83 1.05
CA ALA A 152 0.31 6.23 2.37
C ALA A 152 -0.78 6.03 3.41
N ASP A 153 -0.37 5.73 4.63
CA ASP A 153 -1.26 5.69 5.79
C ASP A 153 -0.93 6.88 6.68
N LYS A 154 -1.94 7.65 7.07
CA LYS A 154 -1.76 8.87 7.84
C LYS A 154 -1.23 8.51 9.24
N VAL A 155 -0.21 9.23 9.71
CA VAL A 155 0.29 9.08 11.07
C VAL A 155 -0.77 9.56 12.06
N LYS A 156 -1.05 8.81 13.14
CA LYS A 156 -1.99 9.26 14.17
C LYS A 156 -1.46 10.54 14.82
N GLU A 157 -2.34 11.48 15.12
CA GLU A 157 -1.98 12.76 15.75
C GLU A 157 -1.22 12.55 17.07
N THR A 158 -1.60 11.51 17.82
CA THR A 158 -0.99 11.15 19.11
C THR A 158 0.37 10.46 18.99
N SER A 159 0.73 9.91 17.82
CA SER A 159 1.93 9.07 17.69
C SER A 159 3.21 9.84 17.95
N ARG A 160 3.30 11.11 17.51
CA ARG A 160 4.49 11.94 17.78
C ARG A 160 4.68 12.16 19.28
N GLN A 161 3.60 12.52 19.98
CA GLN A 161 3.64 12.74 21.42
C GLN A 161 3.96 11.45 22.18
N ALA A 162 3.39 10.31 21.77
CA ALA A 162 3.64 9.02 22.39
C ALA A 162 5.13 8.61 22.29
N VAL A 163 5.74 8.77 21.12
CA VAL A 163 7.18 8.46 20.95
C VAL A 163 8.05 9.40 21.80
N GLN A 164 7.71 10.69 21.90
CA GLN A 164 8.45 11.63 22.74
C GLN A 164 8.44 11.23 24.21
N VAL A 165 7.28 10.82 24.74
CA VAL A 165 7.15 10.36 26.13
C VAL A 165 8.00 9.12 26.41
N LEU A 166 8.10 8.20 25.44
CA LEU A 166 8.85 6.95 25.59
C LEU A 166 10.37 7.09 25.41
N GLN A 167 10.85 8.22 24.89
CA GLN A 167 12.27 8.54 24.75
C GLN A 167 12.85 9.25 25.98
N THR A 168 12.03 9.49 27.01
CA THR A 168 12.43 10.15 28.27
C THR A 168 12.71 9.11 29.34
#